data_AF-V4JEA5-F1
#
_entry.id   AF-V4JEA5-F1
#
_cell.length_a   1.000
_cell.length_b   1.000
_cell.length_c   1.000
_cell.angle_alpha   90.00
_cell.angle_beta   90.00
_cell.angle_gamma   90.00
#
_symmetry.space_group_name_H-M   'P 1'
#
loop_
_entity.id
_entity.type
_entity.pdbx_description
1 polymer ?
#
loop_
_entity_poly.entity_id
_entity_poly.type
_entity_poly.pdbx_seq_one_letter_code
_entity_poly.pdbx_strand_id
1 'polypeptide(L)'
;MGRALQAGFTLVELMIVVAIIGLLATFAIPTYQNYVIRAEAVDAYYQFTALKTRIGEFYNSTGVLPANFDDLGLPLPTGKAYGGDTAPYETVFGIPSKVWSAVEYQPKPQGYVFVLRSDWLPG
;
A
#
# COMPACT_ATOMS: atom_id res chain seq x y z
N MET A 1 37.57 47.98 -12.29
CA MET A 1 36.58 47.15 -11.58
C MET A 1 35.40 46.92 -12.51
N GLY A 2 35.39 45.82 -13.26
CA GLY A 2 34.29 45.51 -14.18
C GLY A 2 33.07 45.05 -13.37
N ARG A 3 31.98 45.82 -13.41
CA ARG A 3 30.68 45.36 -12.88
C ARG A 3 30.23 44.20 -13.74
N ALA A 4 30.15 43.00 -13.16
CA ALA A 4 29.36 41.93 -13.74
C ALA A 4 27.92 42.44 -13.86
N LEU A 5 27.44 42.60 -15.10
CA LEU A 5 26.04 42.88 -15.37
C LEU A 5 25.23 41.70 -14.85
N GLN A 6 24.48 41.93 -13.76
CA GLN A 6 23.51 40.96 -13.27
C GLN A 6 22.38 40.91 -14.32
N ALA A 7 22.45 39.92 -15.21
CA ALA A 7 21.40 39.64 -16.17
C ALA A 7 20.20 39.04 -15.41
N GLY A 8 19.09 39.78 -15.39
CA GLY A 8 17.81 39.27 -14.88
C GLY A 8 17.18 38.29 -15.87
N PHE A 9 16.48 37.28 -15.35
CA PHE A 9 15.71 36.32 -16.15
C PHE A 9 14.49 37.00 -16.78
N THR A 10 14.13 36.66 -18.02
CA THR A 10 12.95 37.23 -18.67
C THR A 10 11.68 36.49 -18.25
N LEU A 11 10.54 37.20 -18.23
CA LEU A 11 9.24 36.56 -17.99
C LEU A 11 8.90 35.53 -19.06
N VAL A 12 9.34 35.75 -20.30
CA VAL A 12 9.11 34.84 -21.41
C VAL A 12 9.87 33.52 -21.22
N GLU A 13 11.13 33.57 -20.77
CA GLU A 13 11.89 32.37 -20.44
C GLU A 13 11.18 31.57 -19.35
N LEU A 14 10.67 32.24 -18.31
CA LEU A 14 9.97 31.56 -17.22
C LEU A 14 8.64 30.93 -17.70
N MET A 15 7.89 31.61 -18.56
CA MET A 15 6.63 31.07 -19.11
C MET A 15 6.85 29.81 -19.94
N ILE A 16 7.91 29.77 -20.76
CA ILE A 16 8.24 28.57 -21.56
C ILE A 16 8.67 27.41 -20.65
N VAL A 17 9.47 27.68 -19.63
CA VAL A 17 9.89 26.66 -18.66
C VAL A 17 8.67 26.05 -17.95
N VAL A 18 7.73 26.87 -17.49
CA VAL A 18 6.50 26.39 -16.83
C VAL A 18 5.64 25.58 -17.80
N ALA A 19 5.53 26.01 -19.06
CA ALA A 19 4.79 25.26 -20.07
C ALA A 19 5.38 23.86 -20.32
N ILE A 20 6.71 23.74 -20.40
CA ILE A 20 7.39 22.45 -20.57
C ILE A 20 7.22 21.57 -19.33
N ILE A 21 7.37 22.12 -18.12
CA ILE A 21 7.15 21.38 -16.86
C ILE A 21 5.71 20.85 -16.79
N GLY A 22 4.71 21.66 -17.19
CA GLY A 22 3.32 21.24 -17.23
C GLY A 22 3.08 20.03 -18.15
N LEU A 23 3.71 20.01 -19.33
CA LEU A 23 3.65 18.86 -20.24
C LEU A 23 4.29 17.61 -19.63
N LEU A 24 5.49 17.76 -19.04
CA LEU A 24 6.20 16.64 -18.42
C LEU A 24 5.45 16.07 -17.21
N ALA A 25 4.85 16.93 -16.38
CA ALA A 25 4.13 16.53 -15.17
C ALA A 25 2.93 15.60 -15.49
N THR A 26 2.25 15.84 -16.60
CA THR A 26 1.10 15.02 -17.05
C THR A 26 1.48 13.55 -17.26
N PHE A 27 2.69 13.26 -17.74
CA PHE A 27 3.19 11.90 -17.87
C PHE A 27 3.87 11.39 -16.60
N ALA A 28 4.65 12.25 -15.93
CA ALA A 28 5.45 11.86 -14.78
C ALA A 28 4.59 11.47 -13.56
N ILE A 29 3.51 12.19 -13.28
CA ILE A 29 2.64 11.93 -12.12
C ILE A 29 2.01 10.52 -12.17
N PRO A 30 1.28 10.12 -13.24
CA PRO A 30 0.67 8.78 -13.29
C PRO A 30 1.72 7.67 -13.32
N THR A 31 2.89 7.90 -13.95
CA THR A 31 3.97 6.91 -13.93
C THR A 31 4.54 6.73 -12.51
N TYR A 32 4.75 7.82 -11.78
CA TYR A 32 5.22 7.76 -10.39
C TYR A 32 4.21 7.07 -9.46
N GLN A 33 2.92 7.37 -9.61
CA GLN A 33 1.85 6.70 -8.85
C GLN A 33 1.85 5.18 -9.10
N ASN A 34 1.95 4.76 -10.35
CA ASN A 34 2.04 3.34 -10.70
C ASN A 34 3.29 2.66 -10.12
N TYR A 35 4.42 3.36 -10.06
CA TYR A 35 5.63 2.85 -9.43
C TYR A 35 5.43 2.61 -7.92
N VAL A 36 4.84 3.57 -7.22
CA VAL A 36 4.53 3.44 -5.79
C VAL A 36 3.57 2.29 -5.52
N ILE A 37 2.50 2.16 -6.32
CA ILE A 37 1.53 1.06 -6.19
C ILE A 37 2.20 -0.30 -6.35
N ARG A 38 3.11 -0.44 -7.32
CA ARG A 38 3.87 -1.68 -7.52
C ARG A 38 4.80 -1.99 -6.36
N ALA A 39 5.46 -0.98 -5.80
CA ALA A 39 6.31 -1.15 -4.62
C ALA A 39 5.48 -1.63 -3.42
N GLU A 40 4.34 -0.99 -3.13
CA GLU A 40 3.46 -1.39 -2.02
C GLU A 40 2.83 -2.79 -2.24
N ALA A 41 2.58 -3.20 -3.48
CA ALA A 41 2.12 -4.56 -3.79
C ALA A 41 3.19 -5.63 -3.49
N VAL A 42 4.47 -5.32 -3.75
CA VAL A 42 5.60 -6.19 -3.42
C VAL A 42 5.77 -6.30 -1.89
N ASP A 43 5.67 -5.19 -1.17
CA ASP A 43 5.74 -5.19 0.30
C ASP A 43 4.61 -6.04 0.90
N ALA A 44 3.38 -5.84 0.44
CA ALA A 44 2.24 -6.64 0.87
C ALA A 44 2.42 -8.13 0.58
N TYR A 45 3.01 -8.49 -0.57
CA TYR A 45 3.33 -9.88 -0.90
C TYR A 45 4.31 -10.51 0.11
N TYR A 46 5.33 -9.78 0.55
CA TYR A 46 6.24 -10.26 1.59
C TYR A 46 5.53 -10.46 2.94
N GLN A 47 4.63 -9.54 3.33
CA GLN A 47 3.83 -9.71 4.55
C GLN A 47 2.95 -10.95 4.51
N PHE A 48 2.32 -11.21 3.37
CA PHE A 48 1.46 -12.40 3.19
C PHE A 48 2.26 -13.69 3.15
N THR A 49 3.49 -13.65 2.65
CA THR A 49 4.41 -14.79 2.70
C THR A 49 4.73 -15.14 4.16
N ALA A 50 4.95 -14.15 5.02
CA ALA A 50 5.13 -14.37 6.45
C ALA A 50 3.86 -14.95 7.12
N LEU A 51 2.67 -14.45 6.77
CA LEU A 51 1.40 -15.00 7.27
C LEU A 51 1.21 -16.46 6.86
N LYS A 52 1.58 -16.84 5.62
CA LYS A 52 1.51 -18.22 5.16
C LYS A 52 2.34 -19.16 6.03
N THR A 53 3.52 -18.71 6.46
CA THR A 53 4.36 -19.48 7.40
C THR A 53 3.66 -19.67 8.74
N ARG A 54 3.07 -18.60 9.31
CA ARG A 54 2.33 -18.67 10.58
C ARG A 54 1.12 -19.61 10.51
N ILE A 55 0.38 -19.60 9.39
CA ILE A 55 -0.73 -20.55 9.16
C ILE A 55 -0.21 -22.00 9.18
N GLY A 56 0.93 -22.26 8.53
CA GLY A 56 1.54 -23.58 8.51
C GLY A 56 2.00 -24.03 9.90
N GLU A 57 2.63 -23.14 10.66
CA GLU A 57 3.05 -23.39 12.05
C GLU A 57 1.85 -23.71 12.95
N PHE A 58 0.79 -22.89 12.87
CA PHE A 58 -0.43 -23.12 13.64
C PHE A 58 -1.04 -24.47 13.30
N TYR A 59 -1.23 -24.78 12.01
CA TYR A 59 -1.80 -26.04 11.56
C TYR A 59 -0.97 -27.26 12.00
N ASN A 60 0.36 -27.16 11.96
CA ASN A 60 1.25 -28.24 12.41
C ASN A 60 1.12 -28.50 13.92
N SER A 61 0.81 -27.47 14.71
CA SER A 61 0.68 -27.59 16.18
C SER A 61 -0.71 -28.01 16.65
N THR A 62 -1.77 -27.57 15.97
CA THR A 62 -3.17 -27.77 16.41
C THR A 62 -3.95 -28.78 15.57
N GLY A 63 -3.48 -29.08 14.35
CA GLY A 63 -4.18 -29.92 13.38
C GLY A 63 -5.41 -29.26 12.74
N VAL A 64 -5.67 -27.98 13.04
CA VAL A 64 -6.81 -27.21 12.51
C VAL A 64 -6.33 -25.91 11.86
N LEU A 65 -7.06 -25.45 10.85
CA LEU A 65 -6.75 -24.16 10.23
C LEU A 65 -7.11 -23.01 11.19
N PRO A 66 -6.31 -21.93 11.23
CA PRO A 66 -6.61 -20.77 12.05
C PRO A 66 -7.93 -20.14 11.62
N ALA A 67 -8.77 -19.74 12.57
CA ALA A 67 -10.12 -19.24 12.30
C ALA A 67 -10.24 -17.73 12.49
N ASN A 68 -9.26 -17.09 13.13
CA ASN A 68 -9.28 -15.69 13.50
C ASN A 68 -7.86 -15.09 13.55
N PHE A 69 -7.77 -13.78 13.81
CA PHE A 69 -6.49 -13.07 13.93
C PHE A 69 -5.66 -13.50 15.15
N ASP A 70 -6.31 -13.88 16.25
CA ASP A 70 -5.63 -14.29 17.49
C ASP A 70 -4.84 -15.59 17.28
N ASP A 71 -5.41 -16.57 16.56
CA ASP A 71 -4.76 -17.82 16.16
C ASP A 71 -3.47 -17.60 15.34
N LEU A 72 -3.35 -16.43 14.69
CA LEU A 72 -2.21 -16.05 13.86
C LEU A 72 -1.24 -15.08 14.55
N GLY A 73 -1.47 -14.76 15.82
CA GLY A 73 -0.73 -13.75 16.57
C GLY A 73 -0.78 -12.38 15.90
N LEU A 74 -1.91 -12.06 15.26
CA LEU A 74 -2.19 -10.74 14.71
C LEU A 74 -2.88 -9.88 15.78
N PRO A 75 -2.82 -8.55 15.65
CA PRO A 75 -3.53 -7.65 16.56
C PRO A 75 -5.03 -7.94 16.59
N LEU A 76 -5.68 -7.56 17.69
CA LEU A 76 -7.12 -7.72 17.83
C LEU A 76 -7.85 -7.06 16.64
N PRO A 77 -8.84 -7.76 16.06
CA PRO A 77 -9.59 -7.22 14.94
C PRO A 77 -10.35 -5.96 15.37
N THR A 78 -10.35 -4.95 14.50
CA THR A 78 -11.13 -3.72 14.69
C THR A 78 -12.60 -3.92 14.31
N GLY A 79 -12.92 -4.99 13.58
CA GLY A 79 -14.29 -5.35 13.25
C GLY A 79 -14.38 -6.67 12.49
N LYS A 80 -15.54 -6.88 11.84
CA LYS A 80 -15.77 -8.02 10.97
C LYS A 80 -16.12 -7.54 9.55
N ALA A 81 -15.55 -8.19 8.54
CA ALA A 81 -15.85 -7.96 7.14
C ALA A 81 -16.11 -9.31 6.45
N TYR A 82 -17.24 -9.42 5.75
CA TYR A 82 -17.65 -10.66 5.06
C TYR A 82 -17.60 -11.92 5.94
N GLY A 83 -17.97 -11.77 7.23
CA GLY A 83 -17.99 -12.87 8.21
C GLY A 83 -16.63 -13.20 8.83
N GLY A 84 -15.56 -12.50 8.45
CA GLY A 84 -14.20 -12.68 8.92
C GLY A 84 -13.66 -11.51 9.73
N ASP A 85 -12.49 -11.68 10.35
CA ASP A 85 -11.78 -10.61 11.07
C ASP A 85 -11.26 -9.54 10.12
N THR A 86 -11.31 -8.27 10.55
CA THR A 86 -10.65 -7.18 9.83
C THR A 86 -9.99 -6.19 10.77
N ALA A 87 -8.86 -5.65 10.35
CA ALA A 87 -8.20 -4.50 10.97
C ALA A 87 -7.46 -3.67 9.92
N PRO A 88 -7.13 -2.40 10.22
CA PRO A 88 -6.34 -1.57 9.32
C PRO A 88 -4.99 -2.20 8.95
N TYR A 89 -4.55 -2.04 7.70
CA TYR A 89 -3.29 -2.62 7.21
C TYR A 89 -2.10 -2.27 8.11
N GLU A 90 -2.00 -0.99 8.47
CA GLU A 90 -0.91 -0.48 9.30
C GLU A 90 -0.90 -1.08 10.70
N THR A 91 -2.07 -1.40 11.25
CA THR A 91 -2.15 -2.06 12.56
C THR A 91 -1.67 -3.50 12.49
N VAL A 92 -2.06 -4.23 11.44
CA VAL A 92 -1.74 -5.66 11.27
C VAL A 92 -0.26 -5.88 10.97
N PHE A 93 0.33 -5.05 10.11
CA PHE A 93 1.71 -5.24 9.65
C PHE A 93 2.71 -4.26 10.26
N GLY A 94 2.26 -3.22 10.97
CA GLY A 94 3.13 -2.21 11.56
C GLY A 94 3.84 -1.31 10.54
N ILE A 95 3.38 -1.31 9.29
CA ILE A 95 4.00 -0.56 8.18
C ILE A 95 2.94 0.36 7.56
N PRO A 96 3.24 1.65 7.38
CA PRO A 96 2.30 2.58 6.76
C PRO A 96 2.09 2.24 5.28
N SER A 97 0.90 2.52 4.76
CA SER A 97 0.53 2.19 3.39
C SER A 97 -0.41 3.25 2.82
N LYS A 98 -0.15 3.69 1.59
CA LYS A 98 -1.03 4.65 0.90
C LYS A 98 -2.06 3.97 -0.01
N VAL A 99 -1.84 2.70 -0.34
CA VAL A 99 -2.71 1.92 -1.23
C VAL A 99 -3.67 1.05 -0.43
N TRP A 100 -3.14 0.29 0.52
CA TRP A 100 -3.90 -0.66 1.34
C TRP A 100 -4.43 0.00 2.60
N SER A 101 -5.72 -0.15 2.86
CA SER A 101 -6.41 0.39 4.02
C SER A 101 -6.68 -0.67 5.09
N ALA A 102 -7.06 -1.88 4.69
CA ALA A 102 -7.46 -2.94 5.60
C ALA A 102 -7.02 -4.33 5.14
N VAL A 103 -6.85 -5.20 6.12
CA VAL A 103 -6.69 -6.65 5.94
C VAL A 103 -7.95 -7.31 6.43
N GLU A 104 -8.46 -8.27 5.66
CA GLU A 104 -9.65 -9.04 6.00
C GLU A 104 -9.32 -10.54 5.91
N TYR A 105 -9.69 -11.32 6.92
CA TYR A 105 -9.53 -12.78 6.93
C TYR A 105 -10.88 -13.44 6.80
N GLN A 106 -11.30 -13.65 5.55
CA GLN A 106 -12.66 -14.04 5.23
C GLN A 106 -12.81 -15.56 5.19
N PRO A 107 -13.84 -16.13 5.84
CA PRO A 107 -14.19 -17.53 5.69
C PRO A 107 -14.76 -17.80 4.29
N LYS A 108 -14.42 -18.96 3.72
CA LYS A 108 -14.95 -19.51 2.47
C LYS A 108 -15.29 -20.99 2.69
N PRO A 109 -16.12 -21.61 1.82
CA PRO A 109 -16.52 -23.00 1.98
C PRO A 109 -15.35 -24.00 2.10
N GLN A 110 -14.19 -23.68 1.52
CA GLN A 110 -13.01 -24.55 1.51
C GLN A 110 -11.88 -24.08 2.44
N GLY A 111 -12.09 -23.06 3.29
CA GLY A 111 -11.07 -22.54 4.19
C GLY A 111 -11.18 -21.03 4.40
N TYR A 112 -10.04 -20.35 4.48
CA TYR A 112 -9.99 -18.91 4.69
C TYR A 112 -9.11 -18.24 3.63
N VAL A 113 -9.42 -16.98 3.34
CA VAL A 113 -8.66 -16.15 2.40
C VAL A 113 -8.39 -14.81 3.04
N PHE A 114 -7.15 -14.37 2.90
CA PHE A 114 -6.79 -12.99 3.18
C PHE A 114 -7.12 -12.09 1.99
N VAL A 115 -7.81 -11.00 2.27
CA VAL A 115 -8.14 -9.96 1.30
C VAL A 115 -7.50 -8.66 1.75
N LEU A 116 -6.77 -8.03 0.84
CA LEU A 116 -6.35 -6.65 1.01
C LEU A 116 -7.39 -5.74 0.42
N ARG A 117 -7.83 -4.77 1.21
CA ARG A 117 -8.70 -3.70 0.73
C ARG A 117 -7.86 -2.46 0.45
N SER A 118 -8.10 -1.84 -0.69
CA SER A 118 -7.59 -0.50 -1.00
C SER A 118 -8.73 0.51 -0.87
N ASP A 119 -8.46 1.64 -0.21
CA ASP A 119 -9.38 2.79 -0.22
C ASP A 119 -9.01 3.81 -1.32
N TRP A 120 -8.07 3.45 -2.20
CA TRP A 120 -7.64 4.31 -3.30
C TRP A 120 -8.75 4.49 -4.33
N LEU A 121 -9.36 5.69 -4.34
CA LEU A 121 -10.21 6.17 -5.43
C LEU A 121 -9.32 6.84 -6.48
N PRO A 122 -9.29 6.39 -7.74
CA PRO A 122 -8.76 7.19 -8.82
C PRO A 122 -9.67 8.41 -8.99
N GLY A 123 -9.20 9.58 -8.58
CA GLY A 123 -9.71 10.87 -9.05
C GLY A 123 -9.08 11.21 -10.39
#